data_AF-D6PK96-F1
#
_entry.id   AF-D6PK96-F1
#
_cell.length_a   1.000
_cell.length_b   1.000
_cell.length_c   1.000
_cell.angle_alpha   90.00
_cell.angle_beta   90.00
_cell.angle_gamma   90.00
#
_symmetry.space_group_name_H-M   'P 1'
#
loop_
_entity.id
_entity.type
_entity.pdbx_description
1 polymer ?
#
loop_
_entity_poly.entity_id
_entity_poly.type
_entity_poly.pdbx_seq_one_letter_code
_entity_poly.pdbx_strand_id
1 'polypeptide(L)'
;MKALIFENKVVDVQATEFEVAPTMSWVDCDDTVKIGFSYDGSTFTSDEPTAEEIATLEAERQAKANLKASAKAKLIAGEALTEERERGCLRKKS
;
A
#
# COMPACT_ATOMS: atom_id res chain seq x y z
N MET A 1 23.52 9.10 -18.45
CA MET A 1 22.50 10.06 -17.95
C MET A 1 22.87 10.37 -16.51
N LYS A 2 22.31 11.38 -15.83
CA LYS A 2 22.66 11.62 -14.42
C LYS A 2 21.42 11.57 -13.54
N ALA A 3 21.53 10.86 -12.42
CA ALA A 3 20.51 10.83 -11.39
C ALA A 3 20.92 11.73 -10.24
N LEU A 4 19.96 12.52 -9.75
CA LEU A 4 20.09 13.30 -8.54
C LEU A 4 19.74 12.43 -7.34
N ILE A 5 20.73 12.20 -6.50
CA ILE A 5 20.59 11.43 -5.26
C ILE A 5 20.42 12.39 -4.10
N PHE A 6 19.38 12.14 -3.30
CA PHE A 6 19.14 12.81 -2.04
C PHE A 6 18.76 11.74 -1.01
N GLU A 7 19.47 11.70 0.13
CA GLU A 7 19.21 10.73 1.20
C GLU A 7 19.09 9.27 0.71
N ASN A 8 20.04 8.82 -0.12
CA ASN A 8 20.05 7.48 -0.70
C ASN A 8 18.83 7.16 -1.58
N LYS A 9 18.15 8.17 -2.13
CA LYS A 9 17.02 8.00 -3.05
C LYS A 9 17.19 8.88 -4.30
N VAL A 10 16.81 8.31 -5.44
CA VAL A 10 16.77 9.02 -6.73
C VAL A 10 15.56 9.95 -6.74
N VAL A 11 15.82 11.25 -6.72
CA VAL A 11 14.78 12.29 -6.73
C VAL A 11 14.52 12.81 -8.14
N ASP A 12 15.57 12.88 -8.97
CA ASP A 12 15.45 13.38 -10.34
C ASP A 12 16.42 12.64 -11.26
N VAL A 13 16.13 12.61 -12.56
CA VAL A 13 17.01 12.03 -13.58
C VAL A 13 17.03 12.97 -14.77
N GLN A 14 18.19 13.56 -15.04
CA GLN A 14 18.38 14.59 -16.06
C GLN A 14 19.65 14.30 -16.86
N ALA A 15 19.65 14.72 -18.14
CA ALA A 15 20.86 14.66 -18.96
C ALA A 15 21.85 15.79 -18.61
N THR A 16 21.35 16.92 -18.14
CA THR A 16 22.14 18.12 -17.82
C THR A 16 22.18 18.35 -16.32
N GLU A 17 23.38 18.50 -15.77
CA GLU A 17 23.60 18.87 -14.37
C GLU A 17 23.12 20.30 -14.10
N PHE A 18 22.42 20.49 -12.97
CA PHE A 18 21.98 21.80 -12.51
C PHE A 18 22.45 22.07 -11.08
N GLU A 19 22.51 23.36 -10.70
CA GLU A 19 22.92 23.77 -9.36
C GLU A 19 21.86 23.35 -8.34
N VAL A 20 22.25 22.42 -7.48
CA VAL A 20 21.41 21.83 -6.42
C VAL A 20 21.96 22.19 -5.04
N ALA A 21 21.14 21.97 -4.01
CA ALA A 21 21.61 22.06 -2.64
C ALA A 21 22.82 21.12 -2.43
N PRO A 22 23.78 21.49 -1.57
CA PRO A 22 24.98 20.67 -1.30
C PRO A 22 24.68 19.32 -0.63
N THR A 23 23.44 19.11 -0.19
CA THR A 23 22.94 17.83 0.32
C THR A 23 22.54 16.84 -0.79
N MET A 24 22.46 17.30 -2.03
CA MET A 24 22.11 16.49 -3.20
C MET A 24 23.35 16.25 -4.05
N SER A 25 23.49 15.03 -4.58
CA SER A 25 24.65 14.63 -5.36
C SER A 25 24.23 14.04 -6.70
N TRP A 26 24.87 14.50 -7.77
CA TRP A 26 24.70 13.94 -9.11
C TRP A 26 25.57 12.70 -9.28
N VAL A 27 24.94 11.60 -9.68
CA VAL A 27 25.60 10.32 -9.95
C VAL A 27 25.32 9.94 -11.40
N ASP A 28 26.35 9.51 -12.12
CA ASP A 28 26.19 9.01 -13.50
C ASP A 28 25.46 7.66 -13.48
N CYS A 29 24.39 7.56 -14.27
CA CYS A 29 23.44 6.45 -14.26
C CYS A 29 23.01 6.07 -15.68
N ASP A 30 22.64 4.79 -15.84
CA ASP A 30 22.00 4.26 -17.04
C ASP A 30 20.53 4.71 -17.17
N ASP A 31 20.02 4.70 -18.40
CA ASP A 31 18.62 5.02 -18.78
C ASP A 31 17.56 4.13 -18.11
N THR A 32 18.00 3.06 -17.46
CA THR A 32 17.12 2.14 -16.74
C THR A 32 16.73 2.65 -15.36
N VAL A 33 17.46 3.65 -14.82
CA VAL A 33 17.20 4.22 -13.50
C VAL A 33 16.03 5.19 -13.57
N LYS A 34 15.05 5.01 -12.68
CA LYS A 34 13.88 5.88 -12.58
C LYS A 34 13.82 6.57 -11.22
N ILE A 35 13.04 7.65 -11.19
CA ILE A 35 12.72 8.37 -9.96
C ILE A 35 12.06 7.41 -8.96
N GLY A 36 12.54 7.43 -7.71
CA GLY A 36 12.02 6.58 -6.63
C GLY A 36 12.91 5.40 -6.25
N PHE A 37 13.92 5.05 -7.09
CA PHE A 37 14.92 4.03 -6.77
C PHE A 37 15.76 4.44 -5.56
N SER A 38 16.19 3.46 -4.79
CA SER A 38 17.14 3.62 -3.68
C SER A 38 18.56 3.45 -4.19
N TYR A 39 19.48 4.30 -3.77
CA TYR A 39 20.90 4.28 -4.15
C TYR A 39 21.81 4.06 -2.94
N ASP A 40 22.47 2.91 -2.90
CA ASP A 40 23.38 2.51 -1.82
C ASP A 40 24.85 2.93 -2.08
N GLY A 41 25.09 3.82 -3.05
CA GLY A 41 26.44 4.27 -3.41
C GLY A 41 27.10 3.49 -4.55
N SER A 42 26.50 2.37 -4.97
CA SER A 42 27.01 1.54 -6.08
C SER A 42 25.88 0.89 -6.89
N THR A 43 24.78 0.53 -6.23
CA THR A 43 23.64 -0.13 -6.85
C THR A 43 22.35 0.68 -6.69
N PHE A 44 21.57 0.70 -7.77
CA PHE A 44 20.20 1.23 -7.81
C PHE A 44 19.22 0.09 -7.54
N THR A 45 18.57 0.12 -6.38
CA THR A 45 17.55 -0.87 -6.02
C THR A 45 16.17 -0.24 -6.24
N SER A 46 15.36 -0.86 -7.10
CA SER A 46 13.95 -0.50 -7.19
C SER A 46 13.19 -1.14 -6.04
N ASP A 47 12.54 -0.32 -5.21
CA ASP A 47 11.52 -0.79 -4.27
C ASP A 47 10.12 -0.69 -4.92
N GLU A 48 10.03 -0.57 -6.25
CA GLU A 48 8.74 -0.66 -6.92
C GLU A 48 8.18 -2.07 -6.71
N PRO A 49 6.99 -2.20 -6.09
CA PRO A 49 6.36 -3.50 -5.94
C PRO A 49 6.19 -4.11 -7.32
N THR A 50 6.65 -5.33 -7.47
CA THR A 50 6.48 -6.11 -8.69
C THR A 50 4.99 -6.12 -9.05
N ALA A 51 4.63 -6.13 -10.34
CA ALA A 51 3.23 -6.13 -10.77
C ALA A 51 2.37 -7.21 -10.07
N GLU A 52 3.00 -8.32 -9.66
CA GLU A 52 2.42 -9.40 -8.86
C GLU A 52 2.05 -8.98 -7.43
N GLU A 53 2.87 -8.17 -6.76
CA GLU A 53 2.58 -7.62 -5.43
C GLU A 53 1.45 -6.58 -5.48
N ILE A 54 1.37 -5.79 -6.56
CA ILE A 54 0.27 -4.84 -6.77
C ILE A 54 -1.07 -5.59 -6.87
N ALA A 55 -1.10 -6.66 -7.67
CA ALA A 55 -2.28 -7.50 -7.83
C ALA A 55 -2.70 -8.16 -6.51
N THR A 56 -1.72 -8.62 -5.72
CA THR A 56 -1.97 -9.25 -4.42
C THR A 56 -2.55 -8.25 -3.42
N LEU A 57 -2.00 -7.04 -3.34
CA LEU A 57 -2.50 -5.97 -2.47
C LEU A 57 -3.90 -5.47 -2.86
N GLU A 58 -4.23 -5.44 -4.16
CA GLU A 58 -5.59 -5.15 -4.62
C GLU A 58 -6.57 -6.27 -4.26
N ALA A 59 -6.20 -7.53 -4.47
CA ALA A 59 -7.04 -8.67 -4.09
C ALA A 59 -7.34 -8.69 -2.58
N GLU A 60 -6.34 -8.42 -1.73
CA GLU A 60 -6.55 -8.31 -0.29
C GLU A 60 -7.45 -7.15 0.10
N ARG A 61 -7.29 -5.97 -0.54
CA ARG A 61 -8.17 -4.81 -0.31
C ARG A 61 -9.60 -5.12 -0.73
N GLN A 62 -9.79 -5.79 -1.87
CA GLN A 62 -11.10 -6.22 -2.35
C GLN A 62 -11.75 -7.23 -1.39
N ALA A 63 -10.98 -8.20 -0.89
CA ALA A 63 -11.46 -9.20 0.07
C ALA A 63 -11.89 -8.54 1.40
N LYS A 64 -11.07 -7.62 1.93
CA LYS A 64 -11.38 -6.85 3.14
C LYS A 64 -12.62 -5.95 2.93
N ALA A 65 -12.77 -5.35 1.75
CA ALA A 65 -13.95 -4.56 1.39
C ALA A 65 -15.22 -5.44 1.30
N ASN A 66 -15.12 -6.62 0.67
CA ASN A 66 -16.23 -7.57 0.57
C ASN A 66 -16.67 -8.13 1.93
N LEU A 67 -15.72 -8.44 2.83
CA LEU A 67 -16.02 -8.86 4.21
C LEU A 67 -16.72 -7.75 5.01
N LYS A 68 -16.26 -6.50 4.86
CA LYS A 68 -16.93 -5.35 5.48
C LYS A 68 -18.32 -5.11 4.89
N ALA A 69 -18.48 -5.28 3.58
CA ALA A 69 -19.76 -5.14 2.91
C ALA A 69 -20.75 -6.23 3.34
N SER A 70 -20.31 -7.49 3.45
CA SER A 70 -21.16 -8.59 3.91
C SER A 70 -21.52 -8.48 5.39
N ALA A 71 -20.57 -8.08 6.25
CA ALA A 71 -20.84 -7.81 7.66
C ALA A 71 -21.84 -6.65 7.82
N LYS A 72 -21.64 -5.55 7.07
CA LYS A 72 -22.58 -4.42 7.07
C LYS A 72 -23.96 -4.85 6.54
N ALA A 73 -24.04 -5.64 5.48
CA ALA A 73 -25.30 -6.16 4.97
C ALA A 73 -26.02 -7.03 6.01
N LYS A 74 -25.29 -7.89 6.74
CA LYS A 74 -25.87 -8.76 7.78
C LYS A 74 -26.39 -7.97 8.99
N LEU A 75 -25.74 -6.86 9.34
CA LEU A 75 -26.20 -5.95 10.39
C LEU A 75 -27.45 -5.14 9.96
N ILE A 76 -27.52 -4.72 8.70
CA ILE A 76 -28.65 -3.95 8.16
C ILE A 76 -29.87 -4.85 7.90
N ALA A 77 -29.64 -6.13 7.55
CA ALA A 77 -30.69 -7.12 7.34
C ALA A 77 -31.40 -7.56 8.65
N GLY A 78 -30.99 -7.05 9.81
CA GLY A 78 -31.75 -7.23 11.05
C GLY A 78 -31.82 -8.68 11.53
N GLU A 79 -30.87 -9.52 11.14
CA GLU A 79 -30.70 -10.86 11.72
C GLU A 79 -30.01 -10.71 13.08
N ALA A 80 -30.73 -10.07 14.00
CA ALA A 80 -30.41 -10.09 15.42
C ALA A 80 -30.41 -11.56 15.83
N LEU A 81 -29.27 -12.05 16.31
CA LEU A 81 -29.07 -13.35 16.96
C LEU A 81 -30.35 -13.83 17.68
N THR A 82 -31.17 -14.61 16.99
CA THR A 82 -32.41 -15.19 17.52
C THR A 82 -32.10 -16.43 18.35
N GLU A 83 -31.18 -16.33 19.30
CA GLU A 83 -30.93 -17.42 20.28
C GLU A 83 -31.06 -16.96 21.74
N GLU A 84 -31.53 -15.74 22.02
CA GLU A 84 -31.81 -15.29 23.40
C GLU A 84 -33.24 -14.77 23.62
N ARG A 85 -34.21 -15.16 22.78
CA ARG A 85 -35.64 -14.86 23.02
C ARG A 85 -36.51 -16.07 23.34
N GLU A 86 -35.96 -17.29 23.34
CA GLU A 86 -36.70 -18.48 23.80
C GLU A 86 -36.59 -18.74 25.31
N ARG A 87 -35.51 -18.32 25.99
CA ARG A 87 -35.40 -18.49 27.46
C ARG A 87 -36.21 -17.49 28.29
N GLY A 88 -36.68 -16.39 27.69
CA GLY A 88 -37.45 -15.35 28.38
C GLY A 88 -38.96 -15.60 28.45
N CYS A 89 -39.53 -16.43 27.58
CA CYS A 89 -40.97 -16.68 27.56
C CYS A 89 -41.42 -17.82 28.49
N LEU A 90 -40.52 -18.75 28.86
CA LEU A 90 -40.90 -19.95 29.63
C LEU A 90 -40.93 -19.74 31.17
N ARG A 91 -40.64 -18.55 31.68
CA ARG A 91 -40.69 -18.25 33.13
C ARG A 91 -41.92 -17.46 33.60
N LYS A 92 -42.91 -17.22 32.72
CA LYS A 92 -44.18 -16.55 33.09
C LYS A 92 -45.41 -17.47 33.01
N LYS A 93 -45.21 -18.78 33.00
CA LYS A 93 -46.27 -19.78 33.17
C LYS A 93 -45.80 -20.89 34.10
N SER A 94 -45.64 -20.57 35.39
CA SER A 94 -46.03 -21.47 36.47
C SER A 94 -46.08 -20.73 37.79
#